data_AF-A0A2W0B2M3-F1
#
_entry.id   AF-A0A2W0B2M3-F1
#
_cell.length_a   1.000
_cell.length_b   1.000
_cell.length_c   1.000
_cell.angle_alpha   90.00
_cell.angle_beta   90.00
_cell.angle_gamma   90.00
#
_symmetry.space_group_name_H-M   'P 1'
#
loop_
_entity.id
_entity.type
_entity.pdbx_description
1 polymer ?
#
loop_
_entity_poly.entity_id
_entity_poly.type
_entity_poly.pdbx_seq_one_letter_code
_entity_poly.pdbx_strand_id
1 'polypeptide(L)'
;MFFLWYCIMVRAIIYAMNVRVDKAGRLVLPKAIRQRLGLKNGGRITLEEGPEGVTLRPAKTTPKFANEHGVLVYVGDVPKDFDWERFRDDEREARLRELWER
;
A
#
# COMPACT_ATOMS: atom_id res chain seq x y z
N MET A 1 -8.60 11.54 31.50
CA MET A 1 -8.60 11.63 30.02
C MET A 1 -7.58 10.66 29.39
N PHE A 2 -7.39 9.49 30.00
CA PHE A 2 -6.42 8.44 29.62
C PHE A 2 -7.01 7.43 28.61
N PHE A 3 -8.19 7.73 28.06
CA PHE A 3 -9.09 6.75 27.45
C PHE A 3 -9.06 6.74 25.91
N LEU A 4 -8.27 7.61 25.27
CA LEU A 4 -8.18 7.72 23.80
C LEU A 4 -6.80 7.32 23.24
N TRP A 5 -5.93 6.70 24.05
CA TRP A 5 -4.64 6.17 23.59
C TRP A 5 -4.68 4.65 23.32
N TYR A 6 -5.65 3.93 23.89
CA TYR A 6 -5.62 2.47 23.92
C TYR A 6 -6.35 1.74 22.77
N CYS A 7 -7.02 2.43 21.84
CA CYS A 7 -7.96 1.79 20.90
C CYS A 7 -7.53 1.62 19.43
N ILE A 8 -6.31 2.00 19.02
CA ILE A 8 -5.87 1.80 17.60
C ILE A 8 -4.76 0.75 17.46
N MET A 9 -4.18 0.28 18.56
CA MET A 9 -3.03 -0.63 18.58
C MET A 9 -3.37 -2.14 18.68
N VAL A 10 -4.58 -2.60 18.31
CA VAL A 10 -5.00 -3.99 18.64
C VAL A 10 -5.42 -4.86 17.44
N ARG A 11 -4.85 -4.69 16.24
CA ARG A 11 -5.13 -5.64 15.13
C ARG A 11 -3.96 -6.12 14.27
N ALA A 12 -2.70 -5.81 14.61
CA ALA A 12 -1.56 -6.23 13.80
C ALA A 12 -0.81 -7.47 14.35
N ILE A 13 -0.86 -7.73 15.66
CA ILE A 13 -0.19 -8.89 16.27
C ILE A 13 -1.20 -10.03 16.36
N ILE A 14 -1.44 -10.76 15.27
CA ILE A 14 -2.24 -12.00 15.38
C ILE A 14 -1.41 -13.26 15.11
N TYR A 15 -0.29 -13.23 14.39
CA TYR A 15 0.57 -14.42 14.28
C TYR A 15 2.05 -14.04 14.18
N ALA A 16 2.82 -14.26 15.26
CA ALA A 16 4.26 -14.36 15.16
C ALA A 16 4.58 -15.61 14.33
N MET A 17 5.29 -15.45 13.23
CA MET A 17 5.69 -16.56 12.35
C MET A 17 7.17 -16.46 12.05
N ASN A 18 7.86 -17.60 12.11
CA ASN A 18 9.26 -17.66 11.72
C ASN A 18 9.35 -17.72 10.19
N VAL A 19 9.94 -16.68 9.59
CA VAL A 19 10.25 -16.64 8.16
C VAL A 19 11.74 -16.87 8.00
N ARG A 20 12.13 -17.78 7.09
CA ARG A 20 13.54 -18.02 6.79
C ARG A 20 14.02 -17.08 5.68
N VAL A 21 15.24 -16.60 5.83
CA VAL A 21 15.96 -15.88 4.77
C VAL A 21 16.46 -16.92 3.76
N ASP A 22 16.26 -16.66 2.47
CA ASP A 22 16.74 -17.55 1.42
C ASP A 22 18.27 -17.45 1.24
N LYS A 23 18.85 -18.31 0.39
CA LYS A 23 20.30 -18.30 0.12
C LYS A 23 20.81 -16.98 -0.49
N ALA A 24 19.93 -16.17 -1.06
CA ALA A 24 20.26 -14.89 -1.68
C ALA A 24 20.07 -13.71 -0.71
N GLY A 25 19.77 -13.96 0.57
CA GLY A 25 19.56 -12.92 1.56
C GLY A 25 18.18 -12.26 1.51
N ARG A 26 17.20 -12.85 0.81
CA ARG A 26 15.85 -12.29 0.65
C ARG A 26 14.89 -12.88 1.67
N LEU A 27 13.97 -12.05 2.16
CA LEU A 27 12.87 -12.48 3.01
C LEU A 27 11.62 -12.75 2.16
N VAL A 28 11.09 -13.98 2.23
CA VAL A 28 9.89 -14.37 1.47
C VAL A 28 8.65 -14.12 2.32
N LEU A 29 7.82 -13.15 1.92
CA LEU A 29 6.54 -12.89 2.57
C LEU A 29 5.49 -13.93 2.14
N PRO A 30 4.86 -14.66 3.09
CA PRO A 30 3.78 -15.59 2.78
C PRO A 30 2.59 -14.91 2.08
N LYS A 31 1.89 -15.66 1.22
CA LYS A 31 0.76 -15.16 0.42
C LYS A 31 -0.29 -14.43 1.26
N ALA A 32 -0.61 -14.95 2.45
CA ALA A 32 -1.60 -14.37 3.35
C ALA A 32 -1.19 -12.97 3.85
N ILE A 33 0.07 -12.77 4.23
CA ILE A 33 0.59 -11.45 4.64
C ILE A 33 0.62 -10.51 3.43
N ARG A 34 1.11 -10.99 2.28
CA ARG A 34 1.20 -10.20 1.05
C ARG A 34 -0.16 -9.62 0.66
N GLN A 35 -1.23 -10.42 0.72
CA GLN A 35 -2.60 -9.98 0.43
C GLN A 35 -3.13 -8.98 1.46
N ARG A 36 -2.93 -9.24 2.75
CA ARG A 36 -3.35 -8.33 3.84
C ARG A 36 -2.68 -6.97 3.78
N LEU A 37 -1.41 -6.92 3.35
CA LEU A 37 -0.65 -5.68 3.17
C LEU A 37 -0.88 -5.03 1.80
N GLY A 38 -1.71 -5.61 0.92
CA GLY A 38 -1.97 -5.08 -0.42
C GLY A 38 -0.73 -5.05 -1.33
N LEU A 39 0.29 -5.84 -1.03
CA LEU A 39 1.56 -5.84 -1.76
C LEU A 39 1.38 -6.60 -3.09
N LYS A 40 1.41 -5.86 -4.21
CA LYS A 40 1.45 -6.42 -5.57
C LYS A 40 2.90 -6.76 -5.96
N ASN A 41 3.09 -7.54 -7.02
CA ASN A 41 4.42 -7.79 -7.58
C ASN A 41 5.11 -6.45 -7.91
N GLY A 42 6.35 -6.26 -7.46
CA GLY A 42 7.06 -4.98 -7.58
C GLY A 42 6.65 -3.90 -6.56
N GLY A 43 5.76 -4.23 -5.61
CA GLY A 43 5.38 -3.33 -4.52
C GLY A 43 6.58 -2.98 -3.63
N ARG A 44 6.63 -1.72 -3.17
CA ARG A 44 7.69 -1.23 -2.28
C ARG A 44 7.29 -1.41 -0.81
N ILE A 45 8.28 -1.75 0.02
CA ILE A 45 8.15 -1.89 1.47
C ILE A 45 9.18 -0.95 2.08
N THR A 46 8.76 -0.17 3.07
CA THR A 46 9.67 0.59 3.92
C THR A 46 10.17 -0.32 5.03
N LEU A 47 11.48 -0.37 5.19
CA LEU A 47 12.17 -1.08 6.25
C LEU A 47 12.69 -0.03 7.24
N GLU A 48 12.23 -0.11 8.49
CA GLU A 48 12.65 0.76 9.58
C GLU A 48 13.37 -0.09 10.63
N GLU A 49 14.63 0.22 10.89
CA GLU A 49 15.42 -0.42 11.95
C GLU A 49 15.16 0.29 13.29
N GLY A 50 14.93 -0.49 14.34
CA GLY A 50 14.72 0.01 15.69
C GLY A 50 15.41 -0.87 16.75
N PRO A 51 15.31 -0.50 18.03
CA PRO A 51 16.06 -1.14 19.12
C PRO A 51 15.75 -2.64 19.30
N GLU A 52 14.51 -3.05 19.01
CA GLU A 52 14.05 -4.44 19.16
C GLU A 52 14.01 -5.22 17.84
N GLY A 53 14.55 -4.65 16.76
CA GLY A 53 14.64 -5.28 15.45
C GLY A 53 14.07 -4.42 14.34
N VAL A 54 13.56 -5.08 13.31
CA VAL A 54 13.18 -4.43 12.05
C VAL A 54 11.66 -4.42 11.88
N THR A 55 11.12 -3.24 11.59
CA THR A 55 9.71 -3.06 11.23
C THR A 55 9.56 -2.93 9.72
N LEU A 56 8.72 -3.77 9.13
CA LEU A 56 8.36 -3.70 7.70
C LEU A 56 6.97 -3.08 7.56
N ARG A 57 6.85 -2.05 6.73
CA ARG A 57 5.58 -1.40 6.42
C ARG A 57 5.43 -1.27 4.91
N PRO A 58 4.23 -1.40 4.32
CA PRO A 58 4.02 -1.00 2.94
C PRO A 58 4.54 0.43 2.75
N ALA A 59 5.33 0.66 1.71
CA ALA A 59 5.82 2.01 1.44
C ALA A 59 4.59 2.90 1.23
N LYS A 60 4.49 3.99 2.00
CA LYS A 60 3.43 4.97 1.81
C LYS A 60 3.51 5.46 0.37
N THR A 61 2.58 5.02 -0.46
CA THR A 61 2.25 5.77 -1.66
C THR A 61 1.57 7.01 -1.12
N THR A 62 2.22 8.17 -1.20
CA THR A 62 1.57 9.45 -0.95
C THR A 62 0.20 9.39 -1.60
N PRO A 63 -0.91 9.65 -0.87
CA PRO A 63 -2.23 9.61 -1.48
C PRO A 63 -2.13 10.46 -2.73
N LYS A 64 -2.31 9.79 -3.87
CA LYS A 64 -2.15 10.39 -5.19
C LYS A 64 -3.19 11.46 -5.44
N PHE A 65 -4.13 11.66 -4.50
CA PHE A 65 -5.15 12.67 -4.54
C PHE A 65 -5.18 13.46 -3.22
N ALA A 66 -5.19 14.78 -3.30
CA ALA A 66 -5.44 15.70 -2.20
C ALA A 66 -6.74 16.47 -2.46
N ASN A 67 -7.43 16.88 -1.41
CA ASN A 67 -8.56 17.80 -1.55
C ASN A 67 -8.03 19.23 -1.47
N GLU A 68 -8.06 19.95 -2.59
CA GLU A 68 -7.74 21.37 -2.65
C GLU A 68 -9.04 22.13 -2.93
N HIS A 69 -9.49 22.90 -1.91
CA HIS A 69 -10.68 23.75 -2.03
C HIS A 69 -11.97 23.03 -2.46
N GLY A 70 -12.18 21.78 -2.03
CA GLY A 70 -13.36 20.99 -2.40
C GLY A 70 -13.19 20.21 -3.70
N VAL A 71 -12.05 20.35 -4.38
CA VAL A 71 -11.72 19.62 -5.61
C VAL A 71 -10.69 18.53 -5.28
N LEU A 72 -10.93 17.31 -5.76
CA LEU A 72 -9.99 16.20 -5.61
C LEU A 72 -8.91 16.30 -6.70
N VAL A 73 -7.70 16.71 -6.32
CA VAL A 73 -6.55 16.98 -7.21
C VAL A 73 -5.54 15.85 -7.12
N TYR A 74 -5.02 15.38 -8.26
CA TYR A 74 -3.93 14.39 -8.27
C TYR A 74 -2.57 15.04 -7.92
N VAL A 75 -1.89 14.60 -6.86
CA VAL A 75 -0.63 15.20 -6.33
C VAL A 75 0.58 14.25 -6.45
N GLY A 76 0.57 13.36 -7.44
CA GLY A 76 1.73 12.53 -7.76
C GLY A 76 2.65 13.16 -8.79
N ASP A 77 3.91 12.74 -8.84
CA ASP A 77 4.79 13.03 -9.99
C ASP A 77 4.19 12.41 -11.27
N VAL A 78 3.97 13.26 -12.27
CA VAL A 78 3.44 12.87 -13.56
C VAL A 78 4.57 12.98 -14.60
N PRO A 79 4.84 11.93 -15.40
CA PRO A 79 5.77 12.02 -16.51
C PRO A 79 5.44 13.19 -17.43
N LYS A 80 6.44 13.85 -18.02
CA LYS A 80 6.22 15.04 -18.86
C LYS A 80 5.37 14.74 -20.11
N ASP A 81 5.34 13.48 -20.53
CA ASP A 81 4.64 12.92 -21.68
C ASP A 81 3.35 12.17 -21.28
N PHE A 82 2.84 12.40 -20.07
CA PHE A 82 1.65 11.71 -19.60
C PHE A 82 0.39 12.16 -20.33
N ASP A 83 -0.28 11.20 -20.95
CA ASP A 83 -1.54 11.40 -21.67
C ASP A 83 -2.73 11.27 -20.71
N TRP A 84 -3.26 12.43 -20.30
CA TRP A 84 -4.41 12.52 -19.41
C TRP A 84 -5.71 12.01 -20.03
N GLU A 85 -5.87 12.15 -21.35
CA GLU A 85 -7.09 11.70 -22.03
C GLU A 85 -7.14 10.18 -22.03
N ARG A 86 -6.03 9.55 -22.42
CA ARG A 86 -5.89 8.10 -22.40
C ARG A 86 -6.09 7.53 -20.99
N PHE A 87 -5.46 8.11 -19.97
CA PHE A 87 -5.63 7.66 -18.59
C PHE A 87 -7.10 7.71 -18.14
N ARG A 88 -7.81 8.80 -18.46
CA ARG A 88 -9.23 8.94 -18.11
C ARG A 88 -10.08 7.87 -18.79
N ASP A 89 -9.81 7.61 -20.06
CA ASP A 89 -10.60 6.67 -20.85
C ASP A 89 -10.33 5.21 -20.40
N ASP A 90 -9.06 4.87 -20.11
CA ASP A 90 -8.67 3.57 -19.53
C ASP A 90 -9.36 3.31 -18.17
N GLU A 91 -9.40 4.31 -17.28
CA GLU A 91 -10.07 4.22 -15.97
C GLU A 91 -11.60 4.08 -16.11
N ARG A 92 -12.21 4.79 -17.07
CA ARG A 92 -13.64 4.67 -17.36
C ARG A 92 -13.99 3.27 -17.84
N GLU A 93 -13.21 2.72 -18.77
CA GLU A 93 -13.41 1.35 -19.25
C GLU A 93 -13.16 0.31 -18.16
N ALA A 94 -12.15 0.50 -17.31
CA ALA A 94 -11.87 -0.43 -16.20
C ALA A 94 -13.06 -0.50 -15.23
N ARG A 95 -13.69 0.63 -14.90
CA ARG A 95 -14.90 0.67 -14.06
C ARG A 95 -16.10 -0.01 -14.74
N LEU A 96 -16.26 0.20 -16.05
CA LEU A 96 -17.29 -0.50 -16.81
C LEU A 96 -17.04 -2.02 -16.74
N ARG A 97 -15.82 -2.49 -17.01
CA ARG A 97 -15.44 -3.91 -16.92
C ARG A 97 -15.78 -4.51 -15.54
N GLU A 98 -15.45 -3.81 -14.46
CA GLU A 98 -15.75 -4.26 -13.09
C GLU A 98 -17.26 -4.31 -12.77
N LEU A 99 -18.09 -3.52 -13.45
CA LEU A 99 -19.55 -3.59 -13.35
C LEU A 99 -20.14 -4.72 -14.20
N TRP A 100 -19.52 -5.06 -15.33
CA TRP A 100 -19.98 -6.15 -16.22
C TRP A 100 -19.55 -7.54 -15.76
N GLU A 101 -18.47 -7.66 -14.97
CA GLU A 101 -17.97 -8.93 -14.41
C GLU A 101 -18.61 -9.32 -13.06
N ARG A 102 -19.67 -8.62 -12.62
CA ARG A 102 -20.39 -8.90 -11.37
C ARG A 102 -21.67 -9.70 -11.55
#